data_AF-A0A4U6MZR7-F1
#
_entry.id   AF-A0A4U6MZR7-F1
#
_cell.length_a   1.000
_cell.length_b   1.000
_cell.length_c   1.000
_cell.angle_alpha   90.00
_cell.angle_beta   90.00
_cell.angle_gamma   90.00
#
_symmetry.space_group_name_H-M   'P 1'
#
loop_
_entity.id
_entity.type
_entity.pdbx_description
1 polymer ?
#
loop_
_entity_poly.entity_id
_entity_poly.type
_entity_poly.pdbx_seq_one_letter_code
_entity_poly.pdbx_strand_id
1 'polypeptide(L)'
;MKESAVADALPALRDEARSDEEAGGTLDRKDRPDVAASLAEALGLDEPTVQTALDDLRTERQEERSAALQERLDAAVADGSLTQEQAAGAAKAVELGILGGHR
;
A
#
# COMPACT_ATOMS: atom_id res chain seq x y z
N MET A 1 -20.31 12.78 13.50
CA MET A 1 -19.47 13.96 13.24
C MET A 1 -18.02 13.59 12.87
N LYS A 2 -17.38 12.60 13.51
CA LYS A 2 -15.96 12.28 13.22
C LYS A 2 -15.72 11.50 11.93
N GLU A 3 -16.68 10.66 11.53
CA GLU A 3 -16.57 9.81 10.34
C GLU A 3 -16.64 10.60 9.03
N SER A 4 -17.42 11.70 9.00
CA SER A 4 -17.53 12.53 7.80
C SER A 4 -16.27 13.35 7.53
N ALA A 5 -15.54 13.75 8.58
CA ALA A 5 -14.29 14.50 8.42
C ALA A 5 -13.21 13.65 7.74
N VAL A 6 -13.10 12.37 8.10
CA VAL A 6 -12.18 11.42 7.45
C VAL A 6 -12.62 11.10 6.02
N ALA A 7 -13.92 10.94 5.80
CA ALA A 7 -14.48 10.65 4.49
C ALA A 7 -14.29 11.80 3.48
N ASP A 8 -14.14 13.04 3.94
CA ASP A 8 -13.83 14.21 3.10
C ASP A 8 -12.31 14.42 2.93
N ALA A 9 -11.54 14.28 4.00
CA ALA A 9 -10.09 14.55 3.98
C ALA A 9 -9.29 13.54 3.14
N LEU A 10 -9.61 12.25 3.23
CA LEU A 10 -8.90 11.20 2.47
C LEU A 10 -9.03 11.32 0.95
N PRO A 11 -10.22 11.52 0.36
CA PRO A 11 -10.34 11.75 -1.08
C PRO A 11 -9.69 13.07 -1.50
N ALA A 12 -9.76 14.13 -0.70
CA ALA A 12 -9.06 15.39 -1.00
C ALA A 12 -7.54 15.20 -1.09
N LEU A 13 -6.92 14.55 -0.10
CA LEU A 13 -5.48 14.21 -0.14
C LEU A 13 -5.11 13.32 -1.33
N ARG A 14 -6.02 12.41 -1.69
CA ARG A 14 -5.80 11.50 -2.82
C ARG A 14 -5.93 12.18 -4.17
N ASP A 15 -6.87 13.12 -4.31
CA ASP A 15 -7.05 13.90 -5.53
C ASP A 15 -5.96 14.96 -5.67
N GLU A 16 -5.45 15.54 -4.58
CA GLU A 16 -4.25 16.40 -4.59
C GLU A 16 -3.04 15.61 -5.13
N ALA A 17 -2.76 14.45 -4.54
CA ALA A 17 -1.66 13.59 -4.98
C ALA A 17 -1.84 13.10 -6.43
N ARG A 18 -3.07 12.83 -6.87
CA ARG A 18 -3.38 12.46 -8.26
C ARG A 18 -3.21 13.64 -9.22
N SER A 19 -3.56 14.85 -8.80
CA SER A 19 -3.45 16.06 -9.62
C SER A 19 -1.99 16.39 -9.92
N ASP A 20 -1.09 16.17 -8.96
CA ASP A 20 0.36 16.27 -9.17
C ASP A 20 0.90 15.20 -10.14
N GLU A 21 0.40 13.95 -10.05
CA GLU A 21 0.74 12.88 -11.01
C GLU A 21 0.26 13.23 -12.43
N GLU A 22 -0.95 13.80 -12.58
CA GLU A 22 -1.50 14.21 -13.88
C GLU A 22 -0.78 15.43 -14.48
N ALA A 23 -0.18 16.29 -13.64
CA ALA A 23 0.68 17.38 -14.07
C ALA A 23 2.07 16.91 -14.56
N GLY A 24 2.32 15.60 -14.58
CA GLY A 24 3.60 15.00 -14.99
C GLY A 24 4.66 15.01 -13.89
N GLY A 25 4.29 15.31 -12.65
CA GLY A 25 5.15 15.19 -11.49
C GLY A 25 5.20 13.74 -11.02
N THR A 26 6.29 13.03 -11.27
CA THR A 26 6.62 11.86 -10.44
C THR A 26 6.96 12.39 -9.04
N LEU A 27 5.97 12.48 -8.15
CA LEU A 27 6.21 12.78 -6.75
C LEU A 27 7.18 11.74 -6.22
N ASP A 28 8.35 12.19 -5.76
CA ASP A 28 9.29 11.29 -5.10
C ASP A 28 8.63 10.76 -3.81
N ARG A 29 9.01 9.58 -3.34
CA ARG A 29 8.34 8.94 -2.19
C ARG A 29 8.38 9.80 -0.93
N LYS A 30 9.39 10.67 -0.84
CA LYS A 30 9.61 11.69 0.20
C LYS A 30 8.72 12.92 0.08
N ASP A 31 8.16 13.18 -1.11
CA ASP A 31 7.23 14.29 -1.37
C ASP A 31 5.77 13.85 -1.29
N ARG A 32 5.51 12.55 -1.03
CA ARG A 32 4.15 12.09 -0.77
C ARG A 32 3.61 12.79 0.47
N PRO A 33 2.35 13.26 0.43
CA PRO A 33 1.75 13.96 1.55
C PRO A 33 1.72 13.05 2.79
N ASP A 34 2.01 13.63 3.95
CA ASP A 34 1.96 12.93 5.22
C ASP A 34 0.50 12.68 5.61
N VAL A 35 0.02 11.51 5.20
CA VAL A 35 -1.34 11.05 5.45
C VAL A 35 -1.58 10.86 6.95
N ALA A 36 -0.54 10.55 7.75
CA ALA A 36 -0.71 10.34 9.18
C ALA A 36 -0.94 11.66 9.92
N ALA A 37 -0.15 12.68 9.62
CA ALA A 37 -0.34 14.03 10.17
C ALA A 37 -1.72 14.60 9.80
N SER A 38 -2.12 14.49 8.53
CA SER A 38 -3.41 15.00 8.05
C SER A 38 -4.61 14.24 8.66
N LEU A 39 -4.48 12.92 8.84
CA LEU A 39 -5.53 12.10 9.44
C LEU A 39 -5.63 12.32 10.96
N ALA A 40 -4.50 12.57 11.62
CA ALA A 40 -4.44 12.94 13.03
C ALA A 40 -5.14 14.28 13.30
N GLU A 41 -4.87 15.30 12.48
CA GLU A 41 -5.53 16.60 12.56
C GLU A 41 -7.05 16.49 12.34
N ALA A 42 -7.47 15.75 11.30
CA ALA A 42 -8.90 15.55 10.98
C ALA A 42 -9.67 14.78 12.08
N LEU A 43 -9.00 13.84 12.76
CA LEU A 43 -9.60 13.03 13.83
C LEU A 43 -9.47 13.65 15.22
N GLY A 44 -8.61 14.67 15.37
CA GLY A 44 -8.23 15.23 16.67
C GLY A 44 -7.50 14.20 17.54
N LEU A 45 -6.67 13.36 16.92
CA LEU A 45 -5.86 12.34 17.58
C LEU A 45 -4.38 12.71 17.51
N ASP A 46 -3.56 12.09 18.34
CA ASP A 46 -2.11 12.23 18.26
C ASP A 46 -1.57 11.52 17.01
N GLU A 47 -0.75 12.22 16.24
CA GLU A 47 0.00 11.69 15.08
C GLU A 47 0.71 10.35 15.36
N PRO A 48 1.46 10.15 16.47
CA PRO A 48 2.11 8.86 16.74
C PRO A 48 1.11 7.71 16.91
N THR A 49 -0.11 7.98 17.39
CA THR A 49 -1.17 6.97 17.52
C THR A 49 -1.68 6.56 16.15
N VAL A 50 -1.89 7.54 15.27
CA VAL A 50 -2.33 7.30 13.89
C VAL A 50 -1.26 6.58 13.09
N GLN A 51 0.00 6.98 13.23
CA GLN A 51 1.14 6.33 12.58
C GLN A 51 1.23 4.85 12.98
N THR A 52 1.13 4.56 14.28
CA THR A 52 1.17 3.18 14.80
C THR A 52 0.05 2.33 14.20
N ALA A 53 -1.20 2.84 14.23
CA ALA A 53 -2.34 2.11 13.68
C ALA A 53 -2.23 1.88 12.16
N LEU A 54 -1.65 2.84 11.42
CA LEU A 54 -1.39 2.69 9.98
C LEU A 54 -0.31 1.64 9.70
N ASP A 55 0.73 1.57 10.53
CA ASP A 55 1.82 0.61 10.37
C ASP A 55 1.39 -0.82 10.74
N ASP A 56 0.55 -0.97 11.78
CA ASP A 56 -0.08 -2.25 12.13
C ASP A 56 -0.95 -2.74 10.95
N LEU A 57 -1.81 -1.88 10.41
CA LEU A 57 -2.68 -2.21 9.28
C LEU A 57 -1.88 -2.54 8.01
N ARG A 58 -0.74 -1.86 7.78
CA ARG A 58 0.16 -2.20 6.66
C ARG A 58 0.78 -3.57 6.84
N THR A 59 1.17 -3.92 8.07
CA THR A 59 1.75 -5.23 8.39
C THR A 59 0.75 -6.35 8.14
N GLU A 60 -0.48 -6.21 8.65
CA GLU A 60 -1.57 -7.18 8.40
C GLU A 60 -1.82 -7.37 6.89
N ARG A 61 -1.95 -6.26 6.14
CA ARG A 61 -2.14 -6.34 4.68
C ARG A 61 -0.93 -6.95 3.95
N GLN A 62 0.28 -6.77 4.47
CA GLN A 62 1.48 -7.35 3.88
C GLN A 62 1.46 -8.87 4.03
N GLU A 63 1.01 -9.38 5.18
CA GLU A 63 0.81 -10.81 5.41
C GLU A 63 -0.29 -11.38 4.49
N GLU A 64 -1.45 -10.71 4.42
CA GLU A 64 -2.54 -11.09 3.51
C GLU A 64 -2.08 -11.11 2.05
N ARG A 65 -1.33 -10.10 1.61
CA ARG A 65 -0.79 -10.01 0.25
C ARG A 65 0.21 -11.13 -0.02
N SER A 66 1.01 -11.50 0.97
CA SER A 66 1.99 -12.59 0.85
C SER A 66 1.29 -13.94 0.74
N ALA A 67 0.26 -14.19 1.56
CA ALA A 67 -0.56 -15.39 1.49
C ALA A 67 -1.31 -15.49 0.15
N ALA A 68 -1.95 -14.40 -0.31
CA ALA A 68 -2.64 -14.37 -1.60
C ALA A 68 -1.68 -14.53 -2.78
N LEU A 69 -0.43 -14.08 -2.65
CA LEU A 69 0.61 -14.32 -3.65
C LEU A 69 0.99 -15.80 -3.70
N GLN A 70 1.24 -16.43 -2.55
CA GLN A 70 1.54 -17.86 -2.47
C GLN A 70 0.44 -18.71 -3.10
N GLU A 71 -0.82 -18.44 -2.77
CA GLU A 71 -1.96 -19.17 -3.34
C GLU A 71 -2.00 -19.07 -4.87
N ARG A 72 -1.75 -17.88 -5.44
CA ARG A 72 -1.71 -17.70 -6.90
C ARG A 72 -0.53 -18.40 -7.54
N LEU A 73 0.61 -18.42 -6.89
CA LEU A 73 1.80 -19.11 -7.37
C LEU A 73 1.57 -20.63 -7.35
N ASP A 74 1.02 -21.18 -6.27
CA ASP A 74 0.69 -22.59 -6.15
C ASP A 74 -0.35 -23.02 -7.18
N ALA A 75 -1.40 -22.21 -7.39
CA ALA A 75 -2.39 -22.45 -8.42
C ALA A 75 -1.76 -22.47 -9.83
N ALA A 76 -0.85 -21.55 -10.14
CA ALA A 76 -0.15 -21.50 -11.42
C ALA A 76 0.82 -22.68 -11.60
N VAL A 77 1.40 -23.21 -10.51
CA VAL A 77 2.21 -24.44 -10.54
C VAL A 77 1.33 -25.66 -10.78
N ALA A 78 0.18 -25.74 -10.13
CA ALA A 78 -0.78 -26.83 -10.32
C ALA A 78 -1.38 -26.84 -11.74
N ASP A 79 -1.62 -25.66 -12.31
CA ASP A 79 -2.07 -25.48 -13.70
C ASP A 79 -0.98 -25.81 -14.73
N GLY A 80 0.29 -25.90 -14.30
CA GLY A 80 1.44 -26.15 -15.17
C GLY A 80 1.93 -24.91 -15.93
N SER A 81 1.32 -23.75 -15.66
CA SER A 81 1.72 -22.45 -16.21
C SER A 81 3.06 -21.94 -15.63
N LEU A 82 3.44 -22.39 -14.43
CA LEU A 82 4.72 -22.10 -13.79
C LEU A 82 5.36 -23.36 -13.22
N THR A 83 6.69 -23.42 -13.17
CA THR A 83 7.41 -24.44 -12.39
C THR A 83 7.62 -23.97 -10.94
N GLN A 84 7.85 -24.90 -10.01
CA GLN A 84 8.14 -24.54 -8.61
C GLN A 84 9.31 -23.55 -8.49
N GLU A 85 10.34 -23.69 -9.32
CA GLU A 85 11.49 -22.77 -9.32
C GLU A 85 11.11 -21.36 -9.78
N GLN A 86 10.21 -21.24 -10.76
CA GLN A 86 9.71 -19.94 -11.23
C GLN A 86 8.80 -19.29 -10.18
N ALA A 87 7.96 -20.07 -9.50
CA ALA A 87 7.14 -19.58 -8.39
C ALA A 87 8.01 -19.06 -7.23
N ALA A 88 9.05 -19.82 -6.84
CA ALA A 88 9.98 -19.41 -5.79
C ALA A 88 10.76 -18.14 -6.19
N GLY A 89 11.19 -18.05 -7.45
CA GLY A 89 11.83 -16.86 -8.01
C GLY A 89 10.91 -15.64 -7.99
N ALA A 90 9.64 -15.81 -8.38
CA ALA A 90 8.65 -14.74 -8.37
C ALA A 90 8.35 -14.25 -6.94
N ALA A 91 8.16 -15.17 -5.98
CA ALA A 91 7.98 -14.82 -4.57
C ALA A 91 9.15 -13.98 -4.04
N LYS A 92 10.39 -14.41 -4.32
CA LYS A 92 11.60 -13.69 -3.89
C LYS A 92 11.77 -12.33 -4.59
N ALA A 93 11.45 -12.24 -5.87
CA ALA A 93 11.47 -10.98 -6.59
C ALA A 93 10.38 -10.01 -6.07
N VAL A 94 9.24 -10.50 -5.59
CA VAL A 94 8.24 -9.67 -4.91
C VAL A 94 8.74 -9.20 -3.54
N GLU A 95 9.38 -10.08 -2.77
CA GLU A 95 10.00 -9.74 -1.47
C GLU A 95 11.09 -8.67 -1.62
N LEU A 96 11.91 -8.77 -2.68
CA LEU A 96 12.93 -7.78 -3.01
C LEU A 96 12.35 -6.50 -3.64
N GLY A 97 11.04 -6.41 -3.85
CA GLY A 97 10.37 -5.27 -4.48
C GLY A 97 10.63 -5.12 -5.98
N ILE A 98 11.24 -6.13 -6.62
CA ILE A 98 11.56 -6.17 -8.06
C ILE A 98 10.29 -6.41 -8.87
N LEU A 99 9.37 -7.24 -8.36
CA LEU A 99 8.06 -7.51 -8.94
C LEU A 99 6.98 -7.00 -7.98
N GLY A 100 6.06 -6.14 -8.45
CA GLY A 100 4.95 -5.67 -7.63
C GLY A 100 4.74 -4.15 -7.56
N GLY A 101 5.55 -3.38 -8.28
CA GLY A 101 5.43 -1.95 -8.44
C GLY A 101 5.79 -1.17 -7.18
N HIS A 102 6.82 -0.34 -7.27
CA HIS A 102 7.00 0.78 -6.34
C HIS A 102 5.82 1.75 -6.52
N ARG A 103 4.70 1.51 -5.84
CA ARG A 103 3.75 2.58 -5.51
C ARG A 103 4.09 3.05 -4.12
#